data_AF-A0A6S6ST37-F1
#
_entry.id   AF-A0A6S6ST37-F1
#
_cell.length_a   1.000
_cell.length_b   1.000
_cell.length_c   1.000
_cell.angle_alpha   90.00
_cell.angle_beta   90.00
_cell.angle_gamma   90.00
#
_symmetry.space_group_name_H-M   'P 1'
#
loop_
_entity.id
_entity.type
_entity.pdbx_description
1 polymer ?
#
loop_
_entity_poly.entity_id
_entity_poly.type
_entity_poly.pdbx_seq_one_letter_code
_entity_poly.pdbx_strand_id
1 'polypeptide(L)'
;MFKETNIRSIVKGISWRFVATGTTIIIVYFFFGRLDLAIAAGLIETVLKVGLYWGHERMWHKVRWGKQKIEPFNLWFTGLPLSGKTTIADKVYEELKALQIPIERLDSKDIREVVPNIGFTRKDRNRHMHRIGHLIKTLQNNSISTVASFVSPYRESRKAIREMVQNNIVVYVKADIETCKKRDYKGAYQKALSGEYKNFTGINDVYEEPQYAEIVIDTDKISIDEAVLIIVKFIKYKYVT
;
A
#
# COMPACT_ATOMS: atom_id res chain seq x y z
N MET A 1 1.05 12.95 14.93
CA MET A 1 1.48 11.68 15.56
C MET A 1 3.00 11.65 15.62
N PHE A 2 3.59 11.91 16.78
CA PHE A 2 5.05 11.88 16.90
C PHE A 2 5.53 10.43 16.79
N LYS A 3 6.31 10.13 15.76
CA LYS A 3 6.96 8.84 15.61
C LYS A 3 8.15 8.83 16.56
N GLU A 4 8.09 8.04 17.63
CA GLU A 4 9.26 7.83 18.48
C GLU A 4 10.36 7.18 17.64
N THR A 5 11.55 7.77 17.65
CA THR A 5 12.70 7.18 16.96
C THR A 5 13.17 5.95 17.74
N ASN A 6 13.63 4.92 17.03
CA ASN A 6 14.13 3.68 17.67
C ASN A 6 15.21 3.98 18.71
N ILE A 7 16.06 4.99 18.45
CA ILE A 7 17.11 5.45 19.38
C ILE A 7 16.49 6.01 20.66
N ARG A 8 15.44 6.84 20.57
CA ARG A 8 14.78 7.41 21.74
C ARG A 8 14.16 6.33 22.63
N SER A 9 13.51 5.33 22.03
CA SER A 9 12.91 4.22 22.77
C SER A 9 13.96 3.34 23.45
N ILE A 10 15.09 3.07 22.78
CA ILE A 10 16.22 2.33 23.34
C ILE A 10 16.83 3.11 24.51
N VAL A 11 17.08 4.42 24.35
CA VAL A 11 17.66 5.27 25.41
C VAL A 11 16.74 5.35 26.62
N LYS A 12 15.42 5.50 26.44
CA LYS A 12 14.43 5.46 27.53
C LYS A 12 14.45 4.12 28.27
N GLY A 13 14.54 3.01 27.53
CA GLY A 13 14.58 1.67 28.11
C GLY A 13 15.86 1.44 28.94
N ILE A 14 17.01 1.90 28.43
CA ILE A 14 18.29 1.78 29.13
C ILE A 14 18.34 2.69 30.37
N SER A 15 17.92 3.95 30.25
CA SER A 15 17.95 4.89 31.38
C SER A 15 17.06 4.44 32.53
N TRP A 16 15.85 3.95 32.23
CA TRP A 16 14.96 3.40 33.25
C TRP A 16 15.56 2.17 33.95
N ARG A 17 16.27 1.29 33.22
CA ARG A 17 16.93 0.13 33.81
C ARG A 17 18.03 0.51 34.79
N PHE A 18 18.83 1.55 34.50
CA PHE A 18 19.84 2.04 35.45
C PHE A 18 19.20 2.59 36.74
N VAL A 19 18.13 3.39 36.61
CA VAL A 19 17.40 3.94 37.76
C VAL A 19 16.78 2.82 38.62
N ALA A 20 16.12 1.86 37.98
CA ALA A 20 15.49 0.73 38.66
C ALA A 20 16.52 -0.15 39.39
N THR A 21 17.63 -0.47 38.74
CA THR A 21 18.71 -1.28 39.34
C THR A 21 19.36 -0.56 40.52
N GLY A 22 19.62 0.74 40.38
CA GLY A 22 20.17 1.56 41.46
C GLY A 22 19.26 1.60 42.69
N THR A 23 17.95 1.65 42.48
CA THR A 23 16.97 1.63 43.59
C THR A 23 17.00 0.29 44.33
N THR A 24 17.07 -0.84 43.62
CA THR A 24 17.21 -2.15 44.26
C THR A 24 18.50 -2.25 45.07
N ILE A 25 19.63 -1.80 44.51
CA ILE A 25 20.92 -1.83 45.22
C ILE A 25 20.82 -1.03 46.52
N ILE A 26 20.24 0.17 46.49
CA ILE A 26 20.07 1.02 47.68
C ILE A 26 19.18 0.34 48.72
N ILE A 27 18.05 -0.24 48.31
CA ILE A 27 17.12 -0.94 49.21
C ILE A 27 17.81 -2.14 49.86
N VAL A 28 18.43 -3.03 49.06
CA VAL A 28 19.09 -4.23 49.59
C VAL A 28 20.26 -3.86 50.51
N TYR A 29 21.01 -2.80 50.17
CA TYR A 29 22.06 -2.29 51.04
C TYR A 29 21.52 -1.80 52.38
N PHE A 30 20.42 -1.04 52.39
CA PHE A 30 19.82 -0.51 53.61
C PHE A 30 19.33 -1.62 54.56
N PHE A 31 18.78 -2.71 54.03
CA PHE A 31 18.26 -3.82 54.84
C PHE A 31 19.34 -4.80 55.33
N PHE A 32 20.39 -5.05 54.53
CA PHE A 32 21.38 -6.10 54.82
C PHE A 32 22.76 -5.56 55.20
N GLY A 33 23.01 -4.26 55.06
CA GLY A 33 24.30 -3.61 55.35
C GLY A 33 25.46 -4.08 54.45
N ARG A 34 25.16 -4.86 53.41
CA ARG A 34 26.12 -5.61 52.60
C ARG A 34 26.04 -5.20 51.13
N LEU A 35 27.01 -4.40 50.70
CA LEU A 35 27.07 -3.84 49.34
C LEU A 35 27.28 -4.91 48.27
N ASP A 36 28.03 -5.97 48.61
CA ASP A 36 28.27 -7.12 47.75
C ASP A 36 26.97 -7.87 47.40
N LEU A 37 26.13 -8.14 48.42
CA LEU A 37 24.82 -8.76 48.22
C LEU A 37 23.87 -7.85 47.44
N ALA A 38 23.90 -6.54 47.70
CA ALA A 38 23.07 -5.56 47.01
C ALA A 38 23.39 -5.46 45.52
N ILE A 39 24.67 -5.39 45.17
CA ILE A 39 25.12 -5.35 43.76
C ILE A 39 24.75 -6.66 43.05
N ALA A 40 25.00 -7.81 43.69
CA ALA A 40 24.65 -9.11 43.12
C ALA A 40 23.13 -9.22 42.85
N ALA A 41 22.29 -8.81 43.81
CA ALA A 41 20.84 -8.83 43.67
C ALA A 41 20.36 -7.93 42.52
N GLY A 42 20.86 -6.69 42.43
CA GLY A 42 20.49 -5.76 41.36
C GLY A 42 20.90 -6.25 39.96
N LEU A 43 22.09 -6.85 39.83
CA LEU A 43 22.56 -7.43 38.57
C LEU A 43 21.71 -8.63 38.14
N ILE A 44 21.43 -9.56 39.06
CA ILE A 44 20.59 -10.73 38.80
C ILE A 44 19.17 -10.29 38.40
N GLU A 45 18.58 -9.35 39.13
CA GLU A 45 17.25 -8.82 38.85
C GLU A 45 17.17 -8.21 37.44
N THR A 46 18.19 -7.44 37.06
CA THR A 46 18.27 -6.81 35.74
C THR A 46 18.25 -7.86 34.64
N VAL A 47 19.16 -8.83 34.71
CA VAL A 47 19.27 -9.91 33.71
C VAL A 47 17.96 -10.69 33.63
N LEU A 48 17.38 -11.04 34.77
CA LEU A 48 16.12 -11.78 34.84
C LEU A 48 14.97 -11.00 34.20
N LYS A 49 14.82 -9.70 34.51
CA LYS A 49 13.79 -8.83 33.92
C LYS A 49 13.97 -8.66 32.42
N VAL A 50 15.20 -8.55 31.91
CA VAL A 50 15.45 -8.52 30.46
C VAL A 50 14.99 -9.81 29.82
N GLY A 51 15.37 -10.97 30.38
CA GLY A 51 15.00 -12.29 29.87
C GLY A 51 13.49 -12.51 29.89
N LEU A 52 12.83 -12.18 31.01
CA LEU A 52 11.37 -12.27 31.16
C LEU A 52 10.64 -11.35 30.20
N TYR A 53 11.09 -10.10 30.04
CA TYR A 53 10.49 -9.17 29.07
C TYR A 53 10.64 -9.68 27.64
N TRP A 54 11.84 -10.14 27.26
CA TRP A 54 12.08 -10.74 25.95
C TRP A 54 11.18 -11.95 25.69
N GLY A 55 11.04 -12.83 26.69
CA GLY A 55 10.14 -13.99 26.62
C GLY A 55 8.67 -13.57 26.50
N HIS A 56 8.23 -12.62 27.32
CA HIS A 56 6.89 -12.05 27.29
C HIS A 56 6.56 -11.44 25.93
N GLU A 57 7.43 -10.58 25.38
CA GLU A 57 7.26 -10.01 24.03
C GLU A 57 7.13 -11.10 22.95
N ARG A 58 7.96 -12.14 23.03
CA ARG A 58 7.94 -13.23 22.06
C ARG A 58 6.67 -14.09 22.17
N MET A 59 6.12 -14.23 23.38
CA MET A 59 4.82 -14.86 23.60
C MET A 59 3.68 -13.95 23.13
N TRP A 60 3.70 -12.66 23.47
CA TRP A 60 2.67 -11.68 23.10
C TRP A 60 2.61 -11.45 21.60
N HIS A 61 3.75 -11.53 20.89
CA HIS A 61 3.76 -11.47 19.43
C HIS A 61 2.95 -12.60 18.77
N LYS A 62 2.83 -13.77 19.44
CA LYS A 62 1.97 -14.87 18.99
C LYS A 62 0.49 -14.65 19.32
N VAL A 63 0.18 -13.81 20.31
CA VAL A 63 -1.18 -13.45 20.69
C VAL A 63 -1.73 -12.46 19.65
N ARG A 64 -2.88 -12.80 19.05
CA ARG A 64 -3.57 -11.96 18.06
C ARG A 64 -4.68 -11.08 18.65
N TRP A 65 -4.96 -11.23 19.94
CA TRP A 65 -5.98 -10.46 20.64
C TRP A 65 -5.70 -8.95 20.58
N GLY A 66 -6.72 -8.14 20.25
CA GLY A 66 -6.61 -6.70 20.08
C GLY A 66 -6.01 -6.21 18.75
N LYS A 67 -5.54 -7.10 17.86
CA LYS A 67 -5.11 -6.71 16.50
C LYS A 67 -6.32 -6.68 15.56
N GLN A 68 -6.81 -5.50 15.22
CA GLN A 68 -7.75 -5.35 14.09
C GLN A 68 -6.97 -5.56 12.78
N LYS A 69 -7.25 -6.67 12.10
CA LYS A 69 -6.73 -6.90 10.77
C LYS A 69 -7.62 -6.16 9.78
N ILE A 70 -7.14 -5.06 9.23
CA ILE A 70 -7.74 -4.49 8.03
C ILE A 70 -7.48 -5.50 6.91
N GLU A 71 -8.55 -6.06 6.35
CA GLU A 71 -8.40 -6.93 5.19
C GLU A 71 -7.84 -6.12 4.03
N PRO A 72 -6.69 -6.50 3.46
CA PRO A 72 -6.09 -5.73 2.41
C PRO A 72 -6.97 -5.80 1.16
N PHE A 73 -7.00 -4.71 0.41
CA PHE A 73 -7.76 -4.58 -0.82
C PHE A 73 -6.89 -4.04 -1.95
N ASN A 74 -7.36 -4.19 -3.19
CA ASN A 74 -6.71 -3.60 -4.35
C ASN A 74 -7.70 -2.72 -5.11
N LEU A 75 -7.46 -1.41 -5.12
CA LEU A 75 -8.12 -0.46 -6.00
C LEU A 75 -7.43 -0.48 -7.37
N TRP A 76 -8.06 -1.13 -8.34
CA TRP A 76 -7.53 -1.28 -9.69
C TRP A 76 -8.18 -0.30 -10.67
N PHE A 77 -7.48 0.79 -10.98
CA PHE A 77 -7.91 1.78 -11.96
C PHE A 77 -7.60 1.32 -13.39
N THR A 78 -8.63 1.28 -14.24
CA THR A 78 -8.54 0.96 -15.68
C THR A 78 -9.26 2.02 -16.52
N GLY A 79 -8.85 2.19 -17.77
CA GLY A 79 -9.39 3.24 -18.66
C GLY A 79 -8.41 3.61 -19.77
N LEU A 80 -8.89 4.30 -20.79
CA LEU A 80 -8.09 4.81 -21.92
C LEU A 80 -6.90 5.67 -21.45
N PRO A 81 -5.76 5.72 -22.18
CA PRO A 81 -4.72 6.72 -21.94
C PRO A 81 -5.34 8.12 -21.79
N LEU A 82 -4.83 8.94 -20.85
CA LEU A 82 -5.38 10.29 -20.57
C LEU A 82 -6.84 10.37 -20.10
N SER A 83 -7.47 9.25 -19.71
CA SER A 83 -8.80 9.27 -19.08
C SER A 83 -8.83 9.89 -17.68
N GLY A 84 -7.68 10.23 -17.07
CA GLY A 84 -7.61 10.81 -15.72
C GLY A 84 -7.28 9.82 -14.59
N LYS A 85 -7.00 8.55 -14.91
CA LYS A 85 -6.66 7.49 -13.93
C LYS A 85 -5.62 7.91 -12.89
N THR A 86 -4.42 8.28 -13.33
CA THR A 86 -3.30 8.60 -12.42
C THR A 86 -3.68 9.77 -11.51
N THR A 87 -4.25 10.83 -12.06
CA THR A 87 -4.68 12.01 -11.28
C THR A 87 -5.69 11.67 -10.18
N ILE A 88 -6.70 10.86 -10.50
CA ILE A 88 -7.70 10.44 -9.51
C ILE A 88 -7.09 9.45 -8.50
N ALA A 89 -6.33 8.47 -8.98
CA ALA A 89 -5.68 7.46 -8.15
C ALA A 89 -4.71 8.07 -7.14
N ASP A 90 -3.94 9.09 -7.53
CA ASP A 90 -2.99 9.77 -6.66
C ASP A 90 -3.72 10.53 -5.54
N LYS A 91 -4.79 11.28 -5.87
CA LYS A 91 -5.62 11.95 -4.85
C LYS A 91 -6.32 10.95 -3.92
N VAL A 92 -6.89 9.87 -4.46
CA VAL A 92 -7.49 8.78 -3.64
C VAL A 92 -6.44 8.17 -2.72
N TYR A 93 -5.22 7.94 -3.22
CA TYR A 93 -4.14 7.39 -2.42
C TYR A 93 -3.77 8.31 -1.25
N GLU A 94 -3.63 9.62 -1.48
CA GLU A 94 -3.34 10.58 -0.40
C GLU A 94 -4.45 10.61 0.67
N GLU A 95 -5.73 10.64 0.26
CA GLU A 95 -6.87 10.60 1.18
C GLU A 95 -6.93 9.31 2.01
N LEU A 96 -6.66 8.16 1.40
CA LEU A 96 -6.64 6.87 2.10
C LEU A 96 -5.40 6.71 2.99
N LYS A 97 -4.25 7.23 2.57
CA LYS A 97 -3.02 7.23 3.35
C LYS A 97 -3.16 8.05 4.63
N ALA A 98 -3.93 9.14 4.59
CA ALA A 98 -4.25 9.96 5.76
C ALA A 98 -5.01 9.17 6.85
N LEU A 99 -5.65 8.04 6.50
CA LEU A 99 -6.31 7.14 7.45
C LEU A 99 -5.33 6.22 8.20
N GLN A 100 -4.02 6.33 7.94
CA GLN A 100 -2.95 5.55 8.56
C GLN A 100 -3.08 4.03 8.36
N ILE A 101 -3.78 3.61 7.31
CA ILE A 101 -3.82 2.20 6.89
C ILE A 101 -2.59 1.87 6.03
N PRO A 102 -2.04 0.63 6.12
CA PRO A 102 -0.96 0.22 5.22
C PRO A 102 -1.46 0.17 3.76
N ILE A 103 -0.98 1.08 2.93
CA ILE A 103 -1.40 1.21 1.53
C ILE A 103 -0.27 1.71 0.64
N GLU A 104 -0.16 1.17 -0.57
CA GLU A 104 0.88 1.52 -1.55
C GLU A 104 0.30 1.94 -2.90
N ARG A 105 0.99 2.87 -3.56
CA ARG A 105 0.62 3.40 -4.89
C ARG A 105 1.44 2.69 -5.97
N LEU A 106 0.76 2.07 -6.94
CA LEU A 106 1.40 1.38 -8.07
C LEU A 106 0.98 2.01 -9.40
N ASP A 107 1.79 2.91 -9.97
CA ASP A 107 1.52 3.50 -11.29
C ASP A 107 2.30 2.79 -12.40
N SER A 108 1.71 2.72 -13.60
CA SER A 108 2.39 2.14 -14.75
C SER A 108 3.70 2.87 -15.12
N LYS A 109 3.86 4.17 -14.80
CA LYS A 109 5.12 4.88 -15.09
C LYS A 109 6.25 4.36 -14.21
N ASP A 110 6.05 4.40 -12.90
CA ASP A 110 7.05 4.01 -11.90
C ASP A 110 7.45 2.53 -12.06
N ILE A 111 6.47 1.66 -12.27
CA ILE A 111 6.74 0.23 -12.38
C ILE A 111 7.44 -0.12 -13.70
N ARG A 112 7.23 0.65 -14.78
CA ARG A 112 7.89 0.40 -16.06
C ARG A 112 9.38 0.70 -16.02
N GLU A 113 9.83 1.60 -15.14
CA GLU A 113 11.24 1.94 -14.99
C GLU A 113 12.02 0.82 -14.29
N VAL A 114 11.38 0.11 -13.35
CA VAL A 114 12.05 -0.89 -12.51
C VAL A 114 11.89 -2.33 -13.01
N VAL A 115 10.91 -2.60 -13.88
CA VAL A 115 10.68 -3.96 -14.41
C VAL A 115 11.27 -4.09 -15.82
N PRO A 116 12.24 -5.00 -16.05
CA PRO A 116 12.82 -5.19 -17.37
C PRO A 116 11.90 -5.99 -18.31
N ASN A 117 12.20 -5.91 -19.61
CA ASN A 117 11.53 -6.67 -20.67
C ASN A 117 10.01 -6.41 -20.78
N ILE A 118 9.63 -5.14 -20.76
CA ILE A 118 8.25 -4.71 -20.98
C ILE A 118 8.11 -4.24 -22.42
N GLY A 119 7.27 -4.93 -23.19
CA GLY A 119 6.82 -4.49 -24.50
C GLY A 119 5.39 -3.94 -24.48
N PHE A 120 4.92 -3.52 -25.65
CA PHE A 120 3.56 -3.01 -25.85
C PHE A 120 2.65 -3.97 -26.62
N THR A 121 3.16 -5.15 -27.01
CA THR A 121 2.34 -6.20 -27.61
C THR A 121 1.32 -6.73 -26.60
N ARG A 122 0.24 -7.35 -27.08
CA ARG A 122 -0.76 -7.99 -26.21
C ARG A 122 -0.13 -9.00 -25.25
N LYS A 123 0.78 -9.84 -25.74
CA LYS A 123 1.50 -10.84 -24.94
C LYS A 123 2.36 -10.19 -23.85
N ASP A 124 3.07 -9.11 -24.17
CA ASP A 124 3.92 -8.41 -23.21
C ASP A 124 3.08 -7.70 -22.14
N ARG A 125 1.99 -7.05 -22.55
CA ARG A 125 1.05 -6.41 -21.63
C ARG A 125 0.43 -7.43 -20.67
N ASN A 126 -0.02 -8.59 -21.17
CA ASN A 126 -0.56 -9.65 -20.34
C ASN A 126 0.49 -10.19 -19.35
N ARG A 127 1.72 -10.45 -19.80
CA ARG A 127 2.81 -10.88 -18.93
C ARG A 127 3.11 -9.83 -17.86
N HIS A 128 3.12 -8.56 -18.23
CA HIS A 128 3.32 -7.46 -17.29
C HIS A 128 2.20 -7.43 -16.25
N MET A 129 0.92 -7.53 -16.64
CA MET A 129 -0.21 -7.59 -15.71
C MET A 129 -0.10 -8.78 -14.74
N HIS A 130 0.33 -9.96 -15.18
CA HIS A 130 0.57 -11.08 -14.26
C HIS A 130 1.66 -10.76 -13.22
N ARG A 131 2.76 -10.12 -13.62
CA ARG A 131 3.80 -9.67 -12.68
C ARG A 131 3.25 -8.67 -11.66
N ILE A 132 2.43 -7.71 -12.10
CA ILE A 132 1.77 -6.77 -11.20
C ILE A 132 0.82 -7.50 -10.23
N GLY A 133 0.06 -8.49 -10.71
CA GLY A 133 -0.79 -9.31 -9.87
C GLY A 133 -0.02 -10.05 -8.77
N HIS A 134 1.15 -10.61 -9.10
CA HIS A 134 2.03 -11.23 -8.10
C HIS A 134 2.57 -10.23 -7.08
N LEU A 135 2.95 -9.03 -7.52
CA LEU A 135 3.39 -7.96 -6.62
C LEU A 135 2.26 -7.57 -5.65
N ILE A 136 1.05 -7.32 -6.17
CA ILE A 136 -0.12 -6.98 -5.34
C ILE A 136 -0.41 -8.10 -4.36
N LYS A 137 -0.46 -9.36 -4.81
CA LYS A 137 -0.65 -10.51 -3.91
C LYS A 137 0.40 -10.57 -2.80
N THR A 138 1.65 -10.25 -3.11
CA THR A 138 2.75 -10.21 -2.13
C THR A 138 2.55 -9.09 -1.11
N LEU A 139 2.13 -7.91 -1.54
CA LEU A 139 1.78 -6.79 -0.65
C LEU A 139 0.58 -7.15 0.24
N GLN A 140 -0.46 -7.75 -0.31
CA GLN A 140 -1.63 -8.19 0.43
C GLN A 140 -1.29 -9.28 1.47
N ASN A 141 -0.38 -10.20 1.17
CA ASN A 141 0.11 -11.17 2.16
C ASN A 141 0.79 -10.50 3.37
N ASN A 142 1.28 -9.27 3.20
CA ASN A 142 1.85 -8.42 4.25
C ASN A 142 0.83 -7.40 4.80
N SER A 143 -0.47 -7.59 4.54
CA SER A 143 -1.58 -6.70 4.95
C SER A 143 -1.48 -5.27 4.40
N ILE A 144 -0.85 -5.11 3.23
CA ILE A 144 -0.73 -3.83 2.53
C ILE A 144 -1.78 -3.79 1.41
N SER A 145 -2.65 -2.77 1.45
CA SER A 145 -3.59 -2.49 0.37
C SER A 145 -2.91 -1.76 -0.78
N THR A 146 -3.51 -1.74 -1.97
CA THR A 146 -2.90 -1.10 -3.14
C THR A 146 -3.85 -0.18 -3.88
N VAL A 147 -3.31 0.93 -4.38
CA VAL A 147 -3.94 1.82 -5.37
C VAL A 147 -3.16 1.70 -6.67
N ALA A 148 -3.65 0.86 -7.58
CA ALA A 148 -3.00 0.50 -8.82
C ALA A 148 -3.63 1.21 -10.02
N SER A 149 -2.83 1.85 -10.87
CA SER A 149 -3.30 2.60 -12.04
C SER A 149 -2.59 2.12 -13.31
N PHE A 150 -3.36 1.44 -14.17
CA PHE A 150 -2.87 0.83 -15.40
C PHE A 150 -3.91 0.95 -16.52
N VAL A 151 -3.48 1.17 -17.76
CA VAL A 151 -4.41 1.14 -18.91
C VAL A 151 -5.16 -0.18 -18.96
N SER A 152 -4.46 -1.30 -18.74
CA SER A 152 -5.01 -2.66 -18.62
C SER A 152 -6.13 -2.94 -19.64
N PRO A 153 -5.86 -2.82 -20.96
CA PRO A 153 -6.91 -2.73 -21.98
C PRO A 153 -7.70 -4.02 -22.18
N TYR A 154 -7.09 -5.17 -21.91
CA TYR A 154 -7.69 -6.48 -22.18
C TYR A 154 -8.45 -7.01 -20.96
N ARG A 155 -9.66 -7.52 -21.19
CA ARG A 155 -10.52 -8.18 -20.20
C ARG A 155 -9.81 -9.37 -19.56
N GLU A 156 -9.09 -10.17 -20.35
CA GLU A 156 -8.35 -11.34 -19.87
C GLU A 156 -7.34 -10.97 -18.77
N SER A 157 -6.61 -9.87 -18.95
CA SER A 157 -5.64 -9.36 -17.97
C SER A 157 -6.32 -8.94 -16.68
N ARG A 158 -7.44 -8.20 -16.77
CA ARG A 158 -8.18 -7.74 -15.58
C ARG A 158 -8.85 -8.90 -14.85
N LYS A 159 -9.33 -9.91 -15.58
CA LYS A 159 -9.85 -11.16 -15.02
C LYS A 159 -8.76 -11.91 -14.25
N ALA A 160 -7.57 -12.08 -14.84
CA ALA A 160 -6.44 -12.71 -14.18
C ALA A 160 -6.05 -11.98 -12.87
N ILE A 161 -5.96 -10.64 -12.88
CA ILE A 161 -5.72 -9.85 -11.66
C ILE A 161 -6.80 -10.15 -10.60
N ARG A 162 -8.07 -10.10 -10.98
CA ARG A 162 -9.20 -10.34 -10.07
C ARG A 162 -9.16 -11.74 -9.45
N GLU A 163 -8.71 -12.75 -10.19
CA GLU A 163 -8.54 -14.12 -9.69
C GLU A 163 -7.29 -14.30 -8.82
N MET A 164 -6.25 -13.49 -9.04
CA MET A 164 -4.98 -13.60 -8.32
C MET A 164 -4.97 -12.90 -6.96
N VAL A 165 -5.70 -11.79 -6.83
CA VAL A 165 -5.64 -10.88 -5.66
C VAL A 165 -6.93 -10.91 -4.86
N GLN A 166 -6.85 -10.59 -3.57
CA GLN A 166 -8.00 -10.52 -2.67
C GLN A 166 -8.67 -9.15 -2.77
N ASN A 167 -9.98 -9.07 -2.55
CA ASN A 167 -10.71 -7.80 -2.45
C ASN A 167 -10.38 -6.83 -3.60
N ASN A 168 -10.44 -7.31 -4.84
CA ASN A 168 -10.13 -6.53 -6.03
C ASN A 168 -11.31 -5.63 -6.42
N ILE A 169 -11.14 -4.32 -6.33
CA ILE A 169 -12.13 -3.30 -6.69
C ILE A 169 -11.69 -2.64 -7.99
N VAL A 170 -12.38 -2.94 -9.08
CA VAL A 170 -12.12 -2.34 -10.39
C VAL A 170 -12.82 -0.98 -10.44
N VAL A 171 -12.00 0.06 -10.58
CA VAL A 171 -12.43 1.43 -10.83
C VAL A 171 -12.26 1.71 -12.32
N TYR A 172 -13.38 1.73 -13.05
CA TYR A 172 -13.38 2.08 -14.46
C TYR A 172 -13.45 3.61 -14.61
N VAL A 173 -12.34 4.20 -15.05
CA VAL A 173 -12.26 5.62 -15.40
C VAL A 173 -12.62 5.79 -16.86
N LYS A 174 -13.91 6.02 -17.09
CA LYS A 174 -14.52 6.23 -18.39
C LYS A 174 -14.26 7.66 -18.88
N ALA A 175 -13.90 7.75 -20.14
CA ALA A 175 -13.75 8.99 -20.88
C ALA A 175 -13.87 8.65 -22.37
N ASP A 176 -14.55 9.49 -23.14
CA ASP A 176 -14.60 9.33 -24.57
C ASP A 176 -13.22 9.56 -25.21
N ILE A 177 -12.93 8.83 -26.29
CA ILE A 177 -11.62 8.93 -26.95
C ILE A 177 -11.33 10.34 -27.45
N GLU A 178 -12.35 11.06 -27.92
CA GLU A 178 -12.21 12.44 -28.36
C GLU A 178 -11.86 13.37 -27.21
N THR A 179 -12.42 13.16 -26.01
CA THR A 179 -11.97 13.88 -24.82
C THR A 179 -10.52 13.56 -24.48
N CYS A 180 -10.13 12.28 -24.52
CA CYS A 180 -8.73 11.89 -24.27
C CYS A 180 -7.74 12.53 -25.25
N LYS A 181 -8.11 12.62 -26.55
CA LYS A 181 -7.33 13.33 -27.58
C LYS A 181 -7.22 14.82 -27.29
N LYS A 182 -8.31 15.49 -26.88
CA LYS A 182 -8.29 16.91 -26.49
C LYS A 182 -7.37 17.16 -25.28
N ARG A 183 -7.25 16.17 -24.39
CA ARG A 183 -6.36 16.20 -23.22
C ARG A 183 -4.90 15.87 -23.57
N ASP A 184 -4.53 15.64 -24.84
CA ASP A 184 -3.20 15.14 -25.25
C ASP A 184 -2.05 16.15 -25.15
N TYR A 185 -1.76 16.59 -23.93
CA TYR A 185 -0.64 17.50 -23.63
C TYR A 185 0.74 16.89 -23.92
N LYS A 186 0.84 15.58 -24.13
CA LYS A 186 2.10 14.86 -24.43
C LYS A 186 2.27 14.50 -25.90
N GLY A 187 1.27 14.78 -26.74
CA GLY A 187 1.26 14.37 -28.16
C GLY A 187 1.24 12.85 -28.36
N ALA A 188 0.86 12.05 -27.36
CA ALA A 188 0.90 10.60 -27.45
C ALA A 188 -0.17 10.04 -28.43
N TYR A 189 -1.35 10.66 -28.47
CA TYR A 189 -2.39 10.33 -29.44
C TYR A 189 -2.01 10.79 -30.85
N GLN A 190 -1.39 11.96 -31.00
CA GLN A 190 -0.89 12.42 -32.29
C GLN A 190 0.16 11.47 -32.88
N LYS A 191 1.12 11.03 -32.06
CA LYS A 191 2.14 10.04 -32.46
C LYS A 191 1.55 8.67 -32.78
N ALA A 192 0.47 8.28 -32.12
CA ALA A 192 -0.24 7.04 -32.46
C ALA A 192 -0.96 7.15 -33.82
N LEU A 193 -1.57 8.32 -34.11
CA LEU A 193 -2.25 8.58 -35.37
C LEU A 193 -1.28 8.70 -36.55
N SER A 194 -0.08 9.24 -36.35
CA SER A 194 0.98 9.29 -37.38
C SER A 194 1.67 7.94 -37.62
N GLY A 195 1.35 6.91 -36.83
CA GLY A 195 1.95 5.58 -36.93
C GLY A 195 3.30 5.42 -36.21
N GLU A 196 3.79 6.45 -35.53
CA GLU A 196 5.02 6.38 -34.72
C GLU A 196 4.83 5.42 -33.53
N TYR A 197 3.68 5.48 -32.85
CA TYR A 197 3.34 4.56 -31.76
C TYR A 197 2.45 3.42 -32.22
N LYS A 198 3.05 2.23 -32.33
CA LYS A 198 2.36 0.96 -32.58
C LYS A 198 1.74 0.41 -31.30
N ASN A 199 0.60 -0.27 -31.43
CA ASN A 199 -0.18 -0.85 -30.32
C ASN A 199 -0.61 0.18 -29.24
N PHE A 200 -1.01 1.38 -29.66
CA PHE A 200 -1.58 2.40 -28.80
C PHE A 200 -3.08 2.18 -28.61
N THR A 201 -3.46 1.97 -27.36
CA THR A 201 -4.83 1.64 -26.94
C THR A 201 -5.82 2.75 -27.29
N GLY A 202 -6.89 2.38 -27.99
CA GLY A 202 -7.93 3.28 -28.49
C GLY A 202 -7.68 3.77 -29.92
N ILE A 203 -6.46 3.65 -30.46
CA ILE A 203 -6.15 4.08 -31.83
C ILE A 203 -5.87 2.87 -32.74
N ASN A 204 -4.81 2.13 -32.45
CA ASN A 204 -4.37 0.97 -33.25
C ASN A 204 -4.22 -0.31 -32.39
N ASP A 205 -4.74 -0.29 -31.17
CA ASP A 205 -4.97 -1.43 -30.28
C ASP A 205 -6.31 -1.22 -29.54
N VAL A 206 -6.98 -2.29 -29.15
CA VAL A 206 -8.33 -2.23 -28.56
C VAL A 206 -8.28 -1.79 -27.10
N TYR A 207 -9.34 -1.12 -26.63
CA TYR A 207 -9.67 -1.03 -25.22
C TYR A 207 -10.98 -1.77 -25.00
N GLU A 208 -10.93 -2.91 -24.32
CA GLU A 208 -12.13 -3.66 -23.99
C GLU A 208 -12.68 -3.10 -22.69
N GLU A 209 -13.83 -2.44 -22.71
CA GLU A 209 -14.43 -1.92 -21.49
C GLU A 209 -14.72 -3.05 -20.48
N PRO A 210 -14.55 -2.81 -19.16
CA PRO A 210 -14.88 -3.80 -18.14
C PRO A 210 -16.39 -4.04 -18.09
N GLN A 211 -16.78 -5.31 -18.21
CA GLN A 211 -18.20 -5.71 -18.08
C GLN A 211 -18.70 -5.58 -16.64
N TYR A 212 -17.81 -5.78 -15.67
CA TYR A 212 -18.10 -5.67 -14.24
C TYR A 212 -17.02 -4.81 -13.58
N ALA A 213 -17.40 -3.58 -13.22
CA ALA A 213 -16.61 -2.67 -12.42
C ALA A 213 -17.41 -2.32 -11.16
N GLU A 214 -16.77 -2.38 -10.00
CA GLU A 214 -17.39 -1.99 -8.74
C GLU A 214 -17.69 -0.49 -8.70
N ILE A 215 -16.85 0.31 -9.38
CA ILE A 215 -17.00 1.77 -9.47
C ILE A 215 -16.77 2.19 -10.91
N VAL A 216 -17.67 2.99 -11.45
CA VAL A 216 -17.53 3.65 -12.75
C VAL A 216 -17.48 5.15 -12.55
N ILE A 217 -16.42 5.79 -13.04
CA ILE A 217 -16.17 7.23 -12.97
C ILE A 217 -16.17 7.77 -14.39
N ASP A 218 -17.22 8.52 -14.73
CA ASP A 218 -17.36 9.18 -16.04
C ASP A 218 -16.72 10.57 -16.00
N THR A 219 -15.44 10.66 -16.36
CA THR A 219 -14.66 11.91 -16.26
C THR A 219 -15.06 12.98 -17.28
N ASP A 220 -16.04 12.71 -18.14
CA ASP A 220 -16.68 13.72 -18.99
C ASP A 220 -17.79 14.47 -18.24
N LYS A 221 -18.31 13.88 -17.15
CA LYS A 221 -19.48 14.40 -16.41
C LYS A 221 -19.18 14.79 -14.96
N ILE A 222 -18.23 14.12 -14.32
CA ILE A 222 -17.89 14.38 -12.92
C ILE A 222 -16.49 14.97 -12.78
N SER A 223 -16.35 15.86 -11.81
CA SER A 223 -15.06 16.45 -11.45
C SER A 223 -14.15 15.42 -10.79
N ILE A 224 -12.85 15.74 -10.74
CA ILE A 224 -11.86 14.91 -10.06
C ILE A 224 -12.19 14.76 -8.58
N ASP A 225 -12.61 15.84 -7.91
CA ASP A 225 -12.84 15.82 -6.46
C ASP A 225 -14.10 15.01 -6.11
N GLU A 226 -15.15 15.08 -6.93
CA GLU A 226 -16.31 14.20 -6.81
C GLU A 226 -15.95 12.73 -7.01
N ALA A 227 -15.12 12.42 -8.02
CA ALA A 227 -14.64 11.06 -8.25
C ALA A 227 -13.87 10.50 -7.04
N VAL A 228 -12.97 11.31 -6.45
CA VAL A 228 -12.21 10.95 -5.25
C VAL A 228 -13.15 10.69 -4.08
N LEU A 229 -14.13 11.58 -3.85
CA LEU A 229 -15.11 11.44 -2.78
C LEU A 229 -15.89 10.11 -2.89
N ILE A 230 -16.37 9.77 -4.08
CA ILE A 230 -17.12 8.53 -4.35
C ILE A 230 -16.26 7.31 -3.98
N ILE A 231 -15.02 7.26 -4.47
CA ILE A 231 -14.12 6.11 -4.28
C ILE A 231 -13.73 5.97 -2.80
N VAL A 232 -13.33 7.07 -2.16
CA VAL A 232 -12.91 7.06 -0.75
C VAL A 232 -14.08 6.67 0.15
N LYS A 233 -15.29 7.18 -0.11
CA LYS A 233 -16.50 6.81 0.66
C LYS A 233 -16.80 5.32 0.54
N PHE A 234 -16.73 4.76 -0.67
CA PHE A 234 -16.92 3.33 -0.90
C PHE A 234 -15.93 2.48 -0.10
N ILE A 235 -14.65 2.86 -0.10
CA ILE A 235 -13.59 2.12 0.59
C ILE A 235 -13.72 2.24 2.11
N LYS A 236 -14.00 3.44 2.62
CA LYS A 236 -14.23 3.64 4.06
C LYS A 236 -15.36 2.75 4.57
N TYR A 237 -16.49 2.75 3.87
CA TYR A 237 -17.66 1.96 4.23
C TYR A 237 -17.37 0.45 4.24
N LYS A 238 -16.57 -0.05 3.29
CA LYS A 238 -16.38 -1.50 3.10
C LYS A 238 -15.20 -2.10 3.88
N TYR A 239 -14.14 -1.32 4.15
CA TYR A 239 -12.87 -1.86 4.66
C TYR A 239 -12.28 -1.14 5.87
N VAL A 240 -12.77 0.06 6.22
CA VAL A 240 -12.18 0.89 7.29
C VAL A 240 -13.15 1.13 8.47
N THR A 241 -14.44 0.89 8.27
CA THR A 241 -15.47 1.00 9.30
C THR A 241 -15.66 -0.35 9.99
#